data_AF-A0A0F0CLT2-F1
#
_entry.id   AF-A0A0F0CLT2-F1
#
_cell.length_a   1.000
_cell.length_b   1.000
_cell.length_c   1.000
_cell.angle_alpha   90.00
_cell.angle_beta   90.00
_cell.angle_gamma   90.00
#
_symmetry.space_group_name_H-M   'P 1'
#
loop_
_entity.id
_entity.type
_entity.pdbx_description
1 polymer ?
#
loop_
_entity_poly.entity_id
_entity_poly.type
_entity_poly.pdbx_seq_one_letter_code
_entity_poly.pdbx_strand_id
1 'polypeptide(L)'
;MNNTFGSVDWNLGEVDAMTALDTSGESALIDGVTWRYLGRNLSNNGFWGLGKTVSNGWTDKYGYKHIYLDSGTRGITTFDKDIAWERIGKAGYSADFSEIFNEDWSAEEVQALYALYQAQSGSVTLNGYTWRYTSEEFSETQGKTLGDYWLNNHNHKFIYLGSGLEGSPVPEIPGGMALALLFGFGVSYLRRMKK
;
A
#
# COMPACT_ATOMS: atom_id res chain seq x y z
N MET A 1 -36.06 -2.33 -2.83
CA MET A 1 -35.13 -1.70 -3.78
C MET A 1 -33.85 -2.50 -3.72
N ASN A 2 -33.46 -3.12 -4.83
CA ASN A 2 -32.26 -3.95 -4.93
C ASN A 2 -31.03 -3.03 -5.00
N ASN A 3 -30.22 -3.02 -3.94
CA ASN A 3 -28.93 -2.33 -3.94
C ASN A 3 -27.88 -3.24 -4.60
N THR A 4 -27.87 -3.27 -5.93
CA THR A 4 -26.76 -3.84 -6.68
C THR A 4 -25.57 -2.87 -6.63
N PHE A 5 -24.50 -3.26 -5.93
CA PHE A 5 -23.18 -2.67 -6.09
C PHE A 5 -22.26 -3.68 -6.79
N GLY A 6 -21.99 -3.44 -8.08
CA GLY A 6 -20.86 -4.00 -8.82
C GLY A 6 -20.74 -5.53 -8.83
N SER A 7 -21.50 -6.20 -9.71
CA SER A 7 -21.37 -7.61 -10.12
C SER A 7 -21.44 -8.72 -9.06
N VAL A 8 -21.61 -8.41 -7.77
CA VAL A 8 -21.79 -9.42 -6.71
C VAL A 8 -23.27 -9.40 -6.30
N ASP A 9 -24.01 -10.43 -6.69
CA ASP A 9 -25.43 -10.63 -6.38
C ASP A 9 -25.53 -11.49 -5.13
N TRP A 10 -25.44 -10.86 -3.95
CA TRP A 10 -25.42 -11.53 -2.65
C TRP A 10 -26.69 -12.36 -2.43
N ASN A 11 -26.62 -13.65 -2.73
CA ASN A 11 -27.68 -14.59 -2.38
C ASN A 11 -27.52 -15.04 -0.91
N LEU A 12 -28.58 -15.64 -0.35
CA LEU A 12 -28.59 -16.06 1.06
C LEU A 12 -27.42 -17.00 1.43
N GLY A 13 -26.93 -17.82 0.50
CA GLY A 13 -25.81 -18.73 0.74
C GLY A 13 -24.46 -18.02 0.87
N GLU A 14 -24.28 -16.88 0.21
CA GLU A 14 -23.05 -16.07 0.30
C GLU A 14 -23.01 -15.22 1.57
N VAL A 15 -24.18 -14.72 2.00
CA VAL A 15 -24.32 -14.05 3.31
C VAL A 15 -24.05 -15.02 4.45
N ASP A 16 -24.55 -16.27 4.34
CA ASP A 16 -24.24 -17.34 5.30
C ASP A 16 -22.74 -17.67 5.33
N ALA A 17 -22.05 -17.64 4.18
CA ALA A 17 -20.59 -17.85 4.12
C ALA A 17 -19.78 -16.72 4.81
N MET A 18 -20.32 -15.51 4.88
CA MET A 18 -19.70 -14.37 5.58
C MET A 18 -19.88 -14.43 7.10
N THR A 19 -20.81 -15.25 7.61
CA THR A 19 -20.98 -15.42 9.07
C THR A 19 -19.77 -16.09 9.73
N ALA A 20 -19.02 -16.89 8.96
CA ALA A 20 -17.78 -17.55 9.37
C ALA A 20 -16.50 -16.75 9.07
N LEU A 21 -16.62 -15.43 8.86
CA LEU A 21 -15.49 -14.49 8.76
C LEU A 21 -15.49 -13.60 10.00
N ASP A 22 -15.03 -14.15 11.12
CA ASP A 22 -15.05 -13.49 12.43
C ASP A 22 -13.75 -13.61 13.22
N THR A 23 -12.81 -14.44 12.73
CA THR A 23 -11.49 -14.63 13.32
C THR A 23 -10.38 -14.13 12.39
N SER A 24 -9.42 -13.37 12.94
CA SER A 24 -8.37 -12.72 12.15
C SER A 24 -7.60 -13.74 11.30
N GLY A 25 -7.50 -13.47 10.00
CA GLY A 25 -6.84 -14.34 9.03
C GLY A 25 -7.78 -15.32 8.31
N GLU A 26 -9.05 -15.42 8.73
CA GLU A 26 -10.05 -16.21 8.01
C GLU A 26 -10.34 -15.64 6.62
N SER A 27 -10.68 -16.55 5.71
CA SER A 27 -11.05 -16.19 4.35
C SER A 27 -12.13 -17.09 3.77
N ALA A 28 -12.98 -16.53 2.92
CA ALA A 28 -14.00 -17.24 2.18
C ALA A 28 -13.92 -16.89 0.70
N LEU A 29 -14.20 -17.86 -0.16
CA LEU A 29 -14.32 -17.64 -1.60
C LEU A 29 -15.79 -17.35 -1.93
N ILE A 30 -16.07 -16.14 -2.43
CA ILE A 30 -17.41 -15.68 -2.79
C ILE A 30 -17.34 -15.17 -4.23
N ASP A 31 -18.14 -15.73 -5.13
CA ASP A 31 -18.12 -15.43 -6.57
C ASP A 31 -16.73 -15.52 -7.22
N GLY A 32 -15.92 -16.49 -6.76
CA GLY A 32 -14.55 -16.66 -7.24
C GLY A 32 -13.56 -15.60 -6.73
N VAL A 33 -13.99 -14.71 -5.83
CA VAL A 33 -13.16 -13.69 -5.19
C VAL A 33 -12.91 -14.11 -3.74
N THR A 34 -11.64 -14.09 -3.32
CA THR A 34 -11.29 -14.39 -1.92
C THR A 34 -11.50 -13.14 -1.07
N TRP A 35 -12.38 -13.25 -0.09
CA TRP A 35 -12.61 -12.25 0.95
C TRP A 35 -11.94 -12.69 2.25
N ARG A 36 -11.38 -11.74 2.99
CA ARG A 36 -10.58 -11.98 4.20
C ARG A 36 -11.08 -11.12 5.34
N TYR A 37 -11.10 -11.68 6.55
CA TYR A 37 -11.27 -10.91 7.78
C TYR A 37 -9.90 -10.57 8.37
N LEU A 38 -9.64 -9.27 8.53
CA LEU A 38 -8.34 -8.77 8.98
C LEU A 38 -8.24 -8.55 10.49
N GLY A 39 -9.32 -8.78 11.24
CA GLY A 39 -9.32 -8.56 12.69
C GLY A 39 -9.11 -7.10 13.11
N ARG A 40 -9.39 -6.13 12.23
CA ARG A 40 -9.15 -4.70 12.51
C ARG A 40 -10.26 -3.81 11.95
N ASN A 41 -10.46 -2.68 12.63
CA ASN A 41 -11.40 -1.67 12.20
C ASN A 41 -10.79 -0.83 11.05
N LEU A 42 -11.32 -1.01 9.82
CA LEU A 42 -10.86 -0.28 8.63
C LEU A 42 -11.19 1.23 8.67
N SER A 43 -12.09 1.70 9.55
CA SER A 43 -12.51 3.10 9.64
C SER A 43 -11.69 3.87 10.66
N ASN A 44 -11.30 3.23 11.76
CA ASN A 44 -10.49 3.86 12.80
C ASN A 44 -9.00 3.90 12.46
N ASN A 45 -8.48 2.96 11.66
CA ASN A 45 -7.04 2.88 11.41
C ASN A 45 -6.57 3.65 10.17
N GLY A 46 -7.49 4.30 9.45
CA GLY A 46 -7.16 5.13 8.28
C GLY A 46 -6.46 4.37 7.16
N PHE A 47 -6.50 3.03 7.16
CA PHE A 47 -5.83 2.26 6.12
C PHE A 47 -6.55 2.47 4.80
N TRP A 48 -7.88 2.27 4.73
CA TRP A 48 -8.62 2.39 3.45
C TRP A 48 -10.07 2.89 3.59
N GLY A 49 -10.57 3.09 4.82
CA GLY A 49 -12.01 3.11 5.10
C GLY A 49 -12.55 4.32 5.87
N LEU A 50 -11.80 5.43 5.91
CA LEU A 50 -12.27 6.67 6.54
C LEU A 50 -13.52 7.19 5.83
N GLY A 51 -14.52 7.59 6.62
CA GLY A 51 -15.81 8.08 6.10
C GLY A 51 -16.70 7.02 5.45
N LYS A 52 -16.32 5.73 5.49
CA LYS A 52 -17.12 4.62 4.97
C LYS A 52 -18.05 4.06 6.06
N THR A 53 -19.24 3.59 5.67
CA THR A 53 -20.32 3.16 6.57
C THR A 53 -20.61 1.66 6.48
N VAL A 54 -21.24 1.11 7.52
CA VAL A 54 -21.69 -0.29 7.57
C VAL A 54 -22.54 -0.65 6.35
N SER A 55 -22.38 -1.88 5.86
CA SER A 55 -23.12 -2.44 4.71
C SER A 55 -22.92 -1.73 3.37
N ASN A 56 -22.07 -0.70 3.31
CA ASN A 56 -21.72 -0.02 2.07
C ASN A 56 -20.31 -0.42 1.65
N GLY A 57 -20.22 -1.31 0.67
CA GLY A 57 -18.95 -1.72 0.10
C GLY A 57 -18.28 -0.59 -0.67
N TRP A 58 -16.96 -0.54 -0.67
CA TRP A 58 -16.20 0.40 -1.49
C TRP A 58 -14.98 -0.28 -2.09
N THR A 59 -14.46 0.32 -3.16
CA THR A 59 -13.14 -0.02 -3.70
C THR A 59 -12.17 1.06 -3.26
N ASP A 60 -11.01 0.68 -2.72
CA ASP A 60 -9.95 1.62 -2.41
C ASP A 60 -9.22 2.07 -3.70
N LYS A 61 -8.30 3.03 -3.57
CA LYS A 61 -7.56 3.56 -4.72
C LYS A 61 -6.63 2.53 -5.38
N TYR A 62 -6.32 1.43 -4.70
CA TYR A 62 -5.48 0.36 -5.21
C TYR A 62 -6.30 -0.80 -5.82
N GLY A 63 -7.62 -0.65 -5.90
CA GLY A 63 -8.51 -1.60 -6.56
C GLY A 63 -9.03 -2.72 -5.66
N TYR A 64 -8.72 -2.70 -4.35
CA TYR A 64 -9.25 -3.70 -3.43
C TYR A 64 -10.64 -3.30 -2.95
N LYS A 65 -11.54 -4.28 -2.95
CA LYS A 65 -12.90 -4.16 -2.42
C LYS A 65 -12.90 -4.40 -0.91
N HIS A 66 -13.68 -3.59 -0.20
CA HIS A 66 -13.86 -3.62 1.26
C HIS A 66 -15.33 -3.46 1.60
N ILE A 67 -15.77 -4.02 2.73
CA ILE A 67 -17.10 -3.77 3.31
C ILE A 67 -17.05 -3.92 4.83
N TYR A 68 -17.79 -3.07 5.53
CA TYR A 68 -18.05 -3.25 6.96
C TYR A 68 -19.28 -4.12 7.18
N LEU A 69 -19.13 -5.10 8.07
CA LEU A 69 -20.19 -6.00 8.50
C LEU A 69 -20.90 -5.49 9.75
N ASP A 70 -20.20 -4.75 10.61
CA ASP A 70 -20.78 -4.08 11.79
C ASP A 70 -20.18 -2.69 12.01
N SER A 71 -20.80 -1.90 12.90
CA SER A 71 -20.27 -0.58 13.24
C SER A 71 -19.07 -0.73 14.17
N GLY A 72 -17.87 -0.66 13.59
CA GLY A 72 -16.65 -0.35 14.32
C GLY A 72 -15.77 -1.53 14.74
N THR A 73 -16.05 -2.77 14.31
CA THR A 73 -15.22 -3.93 14.69
C THR A 73 -15.00 -4.95 13.58
N ARG A 74 -15.95 -5.13 12.66
CA ARG A 74 -15.89 -6.16 11.60
C ARG A 74 -16.00 -5.56 10.22
N GLY A 75 -14.98 -5.80 9.42
CA GLY A 75 -14.99 -5.55 7.98
C GLY A 75 -14.16 -6.60 7.27
N ILE A 76 -14.57 -6.95 6.06
CA ILE A 76 -13.86 -7.90 5.21
C ILE A 76 -13.34 -7.19 3.98
N THR A 77 -12.28 -7.75 3.40
CA THR A 77 -11.61 -7.18 2.25
C THR A 77 -11.15 -8.24 1.28
N THR A 78 -10.98 -7.85 0.03
CA THR A 78 -10.28 -8.64 -1.00
C THR A 78 -8.77 -8.41 -0.98
N PHE A 79 -8.30 -7.50 -0.13
CA PHE A 79 -6.89 -7.24 0.07
C PHE A 79 -6.16 -8.46 0.61
N ASP A 80 -5.16 -8.93 -0.15
CA ASP A 80 -4.42 -10.16 0.12
C ASP A 80 -2.92 -9.93 0.38
N LYS A 81 -2.48 -8.68 0.51
CA LYS A 81 -1.07 -8.36 0.68
C LYS A 81 -0.62 -8.40 2.12
N ASP A 82 0.70 -8.46 2.27
CA ASP A 82 1.39 -8.39 3.55
C ASP A 82 1.18 -7.03 4.23
N ILE A 83 1.20 -7.02 5.57
CA ILE A 83 1.00 -5.82 6.37
C ILE A 83 2.04 -4.72 6.11
N ALA A 84 3.25 -5.07 5.65
CA ALA A 84 4.24 -4.08 5.24
C ALA A 84 3.81 -3.35 3.97
N TRP A 85 3.19 -4.04 3.01
CA TRP A 85 2.63 -3.40 1.81
C TRP A 85 1.58 -2.37 2.19
N GLU A 86 0.69 -2.72 3.12
CA GLU A 86 -0.38 -1.82 3.60
C GLU A 86 0.18 -0.54 4.23
N ARG A 87 1.21 -0.68 5.06
CA ARG A 87 1.88 0.45 5.72
C ARG A 87 2.56 1.37 4.71
N ILE A 88 3.22 0.80 3.70
CA ILE A 88 3.79 1.57 2.58
C ILE A 88 2.68 2.29 1.80
N GLY A 89 1.61 1.57 1.47
CA GLY A 89 0.49 2.12 0.72
C GLY A 89 -0.21 3.26 1.46
N LYS A 90 -0.29 3.18 2.79
CA LYS A 90 -0.83 4.24 3.65
C LYS A 90 0.07 5.49 3.62
N ALA A 91 1.40 5.31 3.70
CA ALA A 91 2.34 6.42 3.59
C ALA A 91 2.24 7.15 2.23
N GLY A 92 1.91 6.40 1.17
CA GLY A 92 1.66 6.92 -0.18
C GLY A 92 0.23 7.34 -0.48
N TYR A 93 -0.64 7.43 0.53
CA TYR A 93 -2.00 7.92 0.34
C TYR A 93 -2.00 9.45 0.22
N SER A 94 -2.80 9.96 -0.72
CA SER A 94 -2.96 11.38 -1.07
C SER A 94 -3.36 12.29 0.12
N ALA A 95 -3.36 13.60 -0.18
CA ALA A 95 -3.93 14.71 0.61
C ALA A 95 -5.30 14.44 1.26
N ASP A 96 -6.06 13.45 0.78
CA ASP A 96 -7.38 13.07 1.30
C ASP A 96 -7.33 12.68 2.80
N PHE A 97 -6.14 12.35 3.30
CA PHE A 97 -5.87 12.04 4.70
C PHE A 97 -4.94 13.06 5.39
N SER A 98 -4.60 14.17 4.72
CA SER A 98 -3.61 15.17 5.18
C SER A 98 -2.28 14.53 5.59
N GLU A 99 -1.83 13.54 4.80
CA GLU A 99 -0.67 12.73 5.16
C GLU A 99 0.66 13.47 4.95
N ILE A 100 1.67 13.07 5.72
CA ILE A 100 2.96 13.76 5.83
C ILE A 100 3.67 13.87 4.48
N PHE A 101 3.58 12.84 3.63
CA PHE A 101 4.20 12.89 2.30
C PHE A 101 3.35 13.65 1.29
N ASN A 102 2.03 13.66 1.47
CA ASN A 102 1.08 14.33 0.59
C ASN A 102 1.24 13.91 -0.89
N GLU A 103 1.44 12.61 -1.13
CA GLU A 103 1.65 12.05 -2.47
C GLU A 103 0.55 11.06 -2.81
N ASP A 104 0.23 10.93 -4.10
CA ASP A 104 -0.77 9.97 -4.57
C ASP A 104 -0.11 8.82 -5.32
N TRP A 105 0.51 7.90 -4.57
CA TRP A 105 1.16 6.73 -5.18
C TRP A 105 0.13 5.78 -5.78
N SER A 106 0.49 5.20 -6.93
CA SER A 106 -0.20 4.08 -7.58
C SER A 106 0.09 2.74 -6.90
N ALA A 107 -0.70 1.71 -7.21
CA ALA A 107 -0.48 0.37 -6.68
C ALA A 107 0.89 -0.20 -7.11
N GLU A 108 1.32 0.13 -8.32
CA GLU A 108 2.62 -0.26 -8.88
C GLU A 108 3.79 0.38 -8.13
N GLU A 109 3.66 1.65 -7.75
CA GLU A 109 4.67 2.37 -6.95
C GLU A 109 4.80 1.79 -5.54
N VAL A 110 3.66 1.53 -4.88
CA VAL A 110 3.65 0.85 -3.57
C VAL A 110 4.27 -0.55 -3.69
N GLN A 111 3.93 -1.29 -4.74
CA GLN A 111 4.49 -2.60 -5.01
C GLN A 111 6.00 -2.55 -5.25
N ALA A 112 6.52 -1.50 -5.92
CA ALA A 112 7.94 -1.33 -6.14
C ALA A 112 8.71 -1.04 -4.83
N LEU A 113 8.15 -0.21 -3.94
CA LEU A 113 8.70 0.03 -2.61
C LEU A 113 8.63 -1.21 -1.72
N TYR A 114 7.54 -1.96 -1.78
CA TYR A 114 7.42 -3.23 -1.08
C TYR A 114 8.44 -4.26 -1.58
N ALA A 115 8.66 -4.36 -2.90
CA ALA A 115 9.69 -5.23 -3.46
C ALA A 115 11.10 -4.80 -3.02
N LEU A 116 11.38 -3.50 -2.95
CA LEU A 116 12.63 -2.97 -2.41
C LEU A 116 12.81 -3.36 -0.93
N TYR A 117 11.77 -3.22 -0.12
CA TYR A 117 11.79 -3.64 1.29
C TYR A 117 12.06 -5.14 1.45
N GLN A 118 11.40 -5.98 0.65
CA GLN A 118 11.62 -7.43 0.65
C GLN A 118 13.03 -7.81 0.19
N ALA A 119 13.56 -7.12 -0.82
CA ALA A 119 14.91 -7.36 -1.34
C ALA A 119 16.03 -6.88 -0.41
N GLN A 120 15.72 -5.95 0.49
CA GLN A 120 16.67 -5.33 1.43
C GLN A 120 17.93 -4.75 0.76
N SER A 121 17.85 -4.44 -0.53
CA SER A 121 18.97 -4.03 -1.37
C SER A 121 18.49 -3.32 -2.64
N GLY A 122 19.37 -2.51 -3.23
CA GLY A 122 19.05 -1.72 -4.43
C GLY A 122 18.37 -0.39 -4.13
N SER A 123 17.72 0.18 -5.15
CA SER A 123 17.00 1.44 -5.04
C SER A 123 15.90 1.56 -6.09
N VAL A 124 14.87 2.36 -5.81
CA VAL A 124 13.84 2.75 -6.78
C VAL A 124 13.64 4.26 -6.74
N THR A 125 13.44 4.91 -7.89
CA THR A 125 13.15 6.34 -7.94
C THR A 125 11.68 6.57 -8.20
N LEU A 126 10.99 7.23 -7.27
CA LEU A 126 9.56 7.53 -7.32
C LEU A 126 9.32 8.97 -6.90
N ASN A 127 8.51 9.71 -7.67
CA ASN A 127 8.06 11.08 -7.33
C ASN A 127 9.18 12.05 -6.92
N GLY A 128 10.34 11.98 -7.60
CA GLY A 128 11.49 12.84 -7.32
C GLY A 128 12.35 12.40 -6.14
N TYR A 129 12.12 11.21 -5.58
CA TYR A 129 12.90 10.62 -4.50
C TYR A 129 13.56 9.32 -4.91
N THR A 130 14.82 9.13 -4.55
CA THR A 130 15.50 7.83 -4.63
C THR A 130 15.32 7.10 -3.31
N TRP A 131 14.53 6.04 -3.34
CA TRP A 131 14.23 5.18 -2.22
C TRP A 131 15.23 4.04 -2.09
N ARG A 132 15.63 3.74 -0.86
CA ARG A 132 16.53 2.65 -0.48
C ARG A 132 16.03 1.95 0.77
N TYR A 133 16.43 0.70 0.91
CA TYR A 133 16.31 0.00 2.19
C TYR A 133 17.30 0.57 3.20
N THR A 134 16.87 0.70 4.45
CA THR A 134 17.74 0.97 5.59
C THR A 134 17.48 -0.06 6.68
N SER A 135 18.56 -0.58 7.28
CA SER A 135 18.51 -1.49 8.42
C SER A 135 18.46 -0.74 9.76
N GLU A 136 18.30 0.58 9.75
CA GLU A 136 18.25 1.37 10.98
C GLU A 136 17.03 1.01 11.83
N GLU A 137 17.29 0.77 13.11
CA GLU A 137 16.27 0.46 14.11
C GLU A 137 15.74 1.77 14.73
N PHE A 138 14.79 2.38 14.04
CA PHE A 138 14.23 3.68 14.42
C PHE A 138 13.40 3.66 15.70
N SER A 139 13.00 2.49 16.21
CA SER A 139 12.29 2.42 17.50
C SER A 139 13.20 2.82 18.66
N GLU A 140 14.47 2.42 18.63
CA GLU A 140 15.45 2.74 19.67
C GLU A 140 16.04 4.14 19.48
N THR A 141 16.36 4.51 18.24
CA THR A 141 17.07 5.78 17.96
C THR A 141 16.14 6.99 17.94
N GLN A 142 14.88 6.80 17.54
CA GLN A 142 13.94 7.89 17.27
C GLN A 142 12.53 7.65 17.85
N GLY A 143 12.33 6.57 18.62
CA GLY A 143 11.05 6.27 19.27
C GLY A 143 9.92 5.90 18.29
N LYS A 144 10.26 5.47 17.07
CA LYS A 144 9.28 5.17 16.02
C LYS A 144 8.60 3.83 16.26
N THR A 145 7.33 3.76 15.88
CA THR A 145 6.50 2.56 15.97
C THR A 145 6.20 1.99 14.59
N LEU A 146 5.95 0.68 14.51
CA LEU A 146 5.70 0.00 13.24
C LEU A 146 4.55 0.65 12.44
N GLY A 147 4.86 1.12 11.25
CA GLY A 147 3.94 1.83 10.37
C GLY A 147 4.06 3.35 10.42
N ASP A 148 4.93 3.90 11.27
CA ASP A 148 5.26 5.32 11.25
C ASP A 148 5.94 5.70 9.92
N TYR A 149 5.59 6.87 9.40
CA TYR A 149 6.28 7.51 8.29
C TYR A 149 6.46 9.00 8.58
N TRP A 150 7.59 9.58 8.17
CA TRP A 150 7.92 10.97 8.49
C TRP A 150 8.94 11.58 7.53
N LEU A 151 9.04 12.91 7.57
CA LEU A 151 10.11 13.68 6.94
C LEU A 151 11.15 14.10 7.99
N ASN A 152 12.42 14.09 7.63
CA ASN A 152 13.46 14.72 8.44
C ASN A 152 13.72 16.18 8.00
N ASN A 153 14.60 16.88 8.72
CA ASN A 153 14.97 18.28 8.44
C ASN A 153 15.72 18.47 7.10
N HIS A 154 16.16 17.40 6.46
CA HIS A 154 16.80 17.42 5.14
C HIS A 154 15.84 16.97 4.02
N ASN A 155 14.54 16.94 4.32
CA ASN A 155 13.48 16.51 3.41
C ASN A 155 13.60 15.04 2.96
N HIS A 156 14.30 14.18 3.70
CA HIS A 156 14.28 12.74 3.46
C HIS A 156 13.00 12.15 4.04
N LYS A 157 12.40 11.22 3.29
CA LYS A 157 11.20 10.49 3.67
C LYS A 157 11.58 9.16 4.30
N PHE A 158 10.87 8.76 5.35
CA PHE A 158 11.10 7.49 6.02
C PHE A 158 9.78 6.74 6.21
N ILE A 159 9.81 5.43 6.02
CA ILE A 159 8.71 4.51 6.37
C ILE A 159 9.31 3.41 7.25
N TYR A 160 8.81 3.27 8.48
CA TYR A 160 9.31 2.28 9.43
C TYR A 160 8.42 1.04 9.50
N LEU A 161 9.03 -0.12 9.31
CA LEU A 161 8.42 -1.43 9.14
C LEU A 161 9.16 -2.49 10.00
N GLY A 162 9.89 -2.07 11.03
CA GLY A 162 10.82 -2.90 11.84
C GLY A 162 12.25 -2.80 11.33
N SER A 163 12.38 -2.55 10.03
CA SER A 163 13.49 -1.83 9.40
C SER A 163 12.88 -0.72 8.55
N GLY A 164 13.67 0.06 7.80
CA GLY A 164 13.14 1.23 7.10
C GLY A 164 13.21 1.18 5.58
N LEU A 165 12.37 2.01 4.97
CA LEU A 165 12.61 2.59 3.65
C LEU A 165 12.95 4.06 3.84
N GLU A 166 14.01 4.52 3.18
CA GLU A 166 14.43 5.92 3.16
C GLU A 166 14.41 6.45 1.72
N GLY A 167 13.66 7.53 1.49
CA GLY A 167 13.65 8.28 0.26
C GLY A 167 14.46 9.56 0.39
N SER A 168 15.56 9.69 -0.35
CA SER A 168 16.32 10.93 -0.45
C SER A 168 15.90 11.73 -1.69
N PRO A 169 15.76 13.07 -1.62
CA PRO A 169 15.47 13.89 -2.79
C PRO A 169 16.49 13.64 -3.90
N VAL A 170 16.02 13.48 -5.13
CA VAL A 170 16.92 13.46 -6.31
C VAL A 170 17.40 14.89 -6.56
N PRO A 171 18.72 15.15 -6.65
CA PRO A 171 19.22 16.48 -6.93
C PRO A 171 18.63 17.00 -8.25
N GLU A 172 18.00 18.18 -8.21
CA GLU A 172 17.63 18.89 -9.43
C GLU A 172 18.91 19.31 -10.15
N ILE A 173 19.22 18.66 -11.28
CA ILE A 173 20.31 19.11 -12.14
C ILE A 173 19.82 20.40 -12.82
N PRO A 174 20.47 21.55 -12.62
CA PRO A 174 20.10 22.79 -13.30
C PRO A 174 20.06 22.54 -14.81
N GLY A 175 18.93 22.88 -15.43
CA GLY A 175 18.67 22.63 -16.85
C GLY A 175 19.81 23.16 -17.72
N GLY A 176 20.68 22.26 -18.16
CA GLY A 176 21.88 22.64 -18.91
C GLY A 176 22.97 21.56 -18.99
N MET A 177 23.03 20.60 -18.07
CA MET A 177 24.00 19.49 -18.15
C MET A 177 23.38 18.14 -17.82
N ALA A 178 22.55 17.63 -18.73
CA ALA A 178 22.22 16.20 -18.76
C ALA A 178 23.41 15.45 -19.39
N LEU A 179 24.43 15.12 -18.58
CA LEU A 179 25.42 14.10 -18.93
C LEU A 179 25.40 12.98 -17.88
N ALA A 180 24.82 11.85 -18.29
CA ALA A 180 25.11 10.48 -17.85
C ALA A 180 25.19 10.18 -16.35
N LEU A 181 24.05 9.87 -15.73
CA LEU A 181 23.97 8.91 -14.61
C LEU A 181 22.74 8.01 -14.81
N LEU A 182 22.85 7.12 -15.80
CA LEU A 182 21.79 6.17 -16.15
C LEU A 182 22.40 4.77 -16.24
N PHE A 183 22.86 4.21 -15.11
CA PHE A 183 23.20 2.78 -15.02
C PHE A 183 22.98 2.18 -13.63
N GLY A 184 22.19 1.12 -13.62
CA GLY A 184 21.84 0.26 -12.48
C GLY A 184 20.33 0.01 -12.51
N PHE A 185 19.76 -0.82 -13.38
CA PHE A 185 20.06 -2.23 -13.62
C PHE A 185 20.02 -2.60 -15.12
N GLY A 186 20.89 -3.53 -15.53
CA GLY A 186 20.88 -4.10 -16.86
C GLY A 186 19.71 -5.05 -17.09
N VAL A 187 18.96 -4.82 -18.17
CA VAL A 187 18.23 -5.87 -18.88
C VAL A 187 18.70 -5.81 -20.34
N SER A 188 19.53 -6.78 -20.72
CA SER A 188 20.01 -6.96 -22.09
C SER A 188 18.89 -7.53 -22.96
N TYR A 189 18.41 -6.75 -23.93
CA TYR A 189 17.60 -7.30 -25.03
C TYR A 189 18.36 -7.13 -26.35
N LEU A 190 18.84 -8.25 -26.87
CA LEU A 190 19.50 -8.39 -28.17
C LEU A 190 18.56 -7.97 -29.31
N ARG A 191 18.96 -6.95 -30.08
CA ARG A 191 18.28 -6.57 -31.32
C ARG A 191 18.72 -7.52 -32.44
N ARG A 192 17.83 -8.44 -32.83
CA ARG A 192 18.06 -9.35 -33.96
C ARG A 192 18.02 -8.56 -35.27
N MET A 193 19.18 -8.30 -35.87
CA MET A 193 19.26 -7.86 -37.26
C MET A 193 18.73 -8.98 -38.19
N LYS A 194 17.83 -8.64 -39.11
CA LYS A 194 17.56 -9.44 -40.30
C LYS A 194 18.05 -8.68 -41.53
N LYS A 195 18.66 -9.46 -42.41
CA LYS A 195 19.37 -9.15 -43.65
C LYS A 195 18.55 -8.29 -44.61
#